data_AF-A0AAD5AU31-F1
#
_entry.id   AF-A0AAD5AU31-F1
#
_cell.length_a   1.000
_cell.length_b   1.000
_cell.length_c   1.000
_cell.angle_alpha   90.00
_cell.angle_beta   90.00
_cell.angle_gamma   90.00
#
_symmetry.space_group_name_H-M   'P 1'
#
loop_
_entity.id
_entity.type
_entity.pdbx_description
1 polymer ?
#
loop_
_entity_poly.entity_id
_entity_poly.type
_entity_poly.pdbx_seq_one_letter_code
_entity_poly.pdbx_strand_id
1 'polypeptide(L)'
;MVCKGAIRNDVRTRELLLRHMAMTRNGKRSVGGAHFEAESTIGTLRLHEHLGDSWGILFSHPRDYTPVCTTELGRAAAASPEFTKRNVKMIALSIDSVEDHHGWSKDILAYNNDETVSTFPFPIIADSKRELAVELGMLDPDAKDQAGMPLTARCVFVIGPDKKLKLSLLYPATTGRNFDEILRVIDSLQLTAYRRVATPVDWKPGDRVMVPPSIPEEEARSLFPAGVYTKELPSGKKYLRYTPQPRTNHKHNSEDQRPGRDQTTETIELAL
;
A
#
# COMPACT_ATOMS: atom_id res chain seq x y z
N MET A 1 23.46 -3.39 33.27
CA MET A 1 23.43 -2.17 32.45
C MET A 1 22.18 -2.23 31.59
N VAL A 2 21.05 -1.71 32.09
CA VAL A 2 19.75 -1.76 31.39
C VAL A 2 19.66 -0.49 30.55
N CYS A 3 19.60 -0.64 29.23
CA CYS A 3 19.31 0.46 28.32
C CYS A 3 17.93 1.03 28.66
N LYS A 4 17.90 2.17 29.37
CA LYS A 4 16.73 3.04 29.51
C LYS A 4 16.51 3.79 28.18
N GLY A 5 16.21 3.04 27.12
CA GLY A 5 15.63 3.59 25.89
C GLY A 5 14.12 3.54 26.01
N ALA A 6 13.57 4.34 26.93
CA ALA A 6 12.12 4.50 27.01
C ALA A 6 11.63 5.07 25.68
N ILE A 7 10.68 4.40 25.04
CA ILE A 7 9.79 5.01 24.05
C ILE A 7 9.17 6.22 24.77
N ARG A 8 9.74 7.41 24.55
CA ARG A 8 9.19 8.63 25.12
C ARG A 8 7.83 8.79 24.48
N ASN A 9 6.82 8.93 25.32
CA ASN A 9 5.45 9.26 24.96
C ASN A 9 5.44 10.75 24.52
N ASP A 10 6.22 11.07 23.49
CA ASP A 10 6.45 12.43 23.01
C ASP A 10 5.19 12.90 22.26
N VAL A 11 4.78 14.13 22.56
CA VAL A 11 3.72 14.86 21.87
C VAL A 11 3.95 14.84 20.36
N ARG A 12 5.22 14.83 19.92
CA ARG A 12 5.63 14.78 18.51
C ARG A 12 5.28 13.47 17.81
N THR A 13 5.48 12.32 18.46
CA THR A 13 5.09 11.01 17.91
C THR A 13 3.57 10.88 17.81
N ARG A 14 2.84 11.45 18.77
CA ARG A 14 1.37 11.53 18.72
C ARG A 14 0.90 12.41 17.57
N GLU A 15 1.56 13.54 17.32
CA GLU A 15 1.20 14.44 16.24
C GLU A 15 1.45 13.80 14.86
N LEU A 16 2.57 13.11 14.67
CA LEU A 16 2.84 12.35 13.45
C LEU A 16 1.78 11.27 13.22
N LEU A 17 1.45 10.50 14.27
CA LEU A 17 0.42 9.48 14.19
C LEU A 17 -0.96 10.08 13.88
N LEU A 18 -1.32 11.20 14.51
CA LEU A 18 -2.60 11.89 14.26
C LEU A 18 -2.67 12.44 12.84
N ARG A 19 -1.57 12.99 12.30
CA ARG A 19 -1.49 13.43 10.89
C ARG A 19 -1.64 12.24 9.95
N HIS A 20 -0.91 11.15 10.20
CA HIS A 20 -1.03 9.91 9.42
C HIS A 20 -2.45 9.34 9.47
N MET A 21 -3.11 9.33 10.64
CA MET A 21 -4.50 8.91 10.80
C MET A 21 -5.52 9.88 10.17
N ALA A 22 -5.22 11.18 10.09
CA ALA A 22 -6.07 12.15 9.41
C ALA A 22 -6.06 11.91 7.88
N MET A 23 -4.92 11.52 7.32
CA MET A 23 -4.78 11.14 5.91
C MET A 23 -5.56 9.88 5.53
N THR A 24 -5.83 8.99 6.49
CA THR A 24 -6.62 7.77 6.25
C THR A 24 -8.13 7.95 6.43
N ARG A 25 -8.59 9.02 7.11
CA ARG A 25 -10.00 9.22 7.49
C ARG A 25 -10.79 10.24 6.66
N ASN A 26 -10.14 11.22 6.03
CA ASN A 26 -10.84 12.30 5.32
C ASN A 26 -10.62 12.27 3.80
N GLY A 27 -11.67 12.02 3.02
CA GLY A 27 -11.67 11.92 1.56
C GLY A 27 -11.29 13.19 0.77
N LYS A 28 -10.86 14.27 1.42
CA LYS A 28 -10.37 15.50 0.76
C LYS A 28 -8.84 15.69 0.81
N ARG A 29 -8.12 14.90 1.62
CA ARG A 29 -6.64 14.88 1.71
C ARG A 29 -6.18 13.46 2.01
N SER A 30 -6.55 12.51 1.18
CA SER A 30 -5.99 11.16 1.26
C SER A 30 -4.94 11.03 0.16
N VAL A 31 -3.89 10.24 0.37
CA VAL A 31 -2.85 10.00 -0.64
C VAL A 31 -3.46 9.56 -1.99
N GLY A 32 -4.58 8.84 -1.95
CA GLY A 32 -5.32 8.49 -3.16
C GLY A 32 -6.02 9.67 -3.85
N GLY A 33 -6.43 10.71 -3.13
CA GLY A 33 -7.02 11.92 -3.72
C GLY A 33 -5.99 13.01 -4.06
N ALA A 34 -4.70 12.79 -3.76
CA ALA A 34 -3.65 13.78 -3.97
C ALA A 34 -3.25 13.82 -5.45
N HIS A 35 -3.61 14.92 -6.12
CA HIS A 35 -3.12 15.24 -7.44
C HIS A 35 -1.79 15.99 -7.30
N PHE A 36 -0.70 15.24 -7.16
CA PHE A 36 0.63 15.83 -7.19
C PHE A 36 1.37 15.56 -8.49
N GLU A 37 2.22 16.51 -8.82
CA GLU A 37 3.23 16.46 -9.88
C GLU A 37 4.59 16.63 -9.21
N ALA A 38 5.55 15.75 -9.49
CA ALA A 38 6.87 15.81 -8.88
C ALA A 38 7.95 15.31 -9.83
N GLU A 39 9.16 15.85 -9.68
CA GLU A 39 10.33 15.37 -10.40
C GLU A 39 10.71 13.96 -9.91
N SER A 40 11.18 13.13 -10.83
CA SER A 40 11.57 11.75 -10.53
C SER A 40 12.66 11.27 -11.47
N THR A 41 13.20 10.08 -11.20
CA THR A 41 14.20 9.41 -12.04
C THR A 41 13.72 9.05 -13.46
N ILE A 42 12.44 9.27 -13.79
CA ILE A 42 11.87 9.10 -15.13
C ILE A 42 11.31 10.42 -15.70
N GLY A 43 11.72 11.56 -15.13
CA GLY A 43 11.16 12.88 -15.42
C GLY A 43 9.96 13.21 -14.53
N THR A 44 9.19 14.22 -14.93
CA THR A 44 8.02 14.68 -14.19
C THR A 44 6.94 13.59 -14.09
N LEU A 45 6.56 13.23 -12.87
CA LEU A 45 5.59 12.19 -12.56
C LEU A 45 4.32 12.80 -11.99
N ARG A 46 3.18 12.51 -12.62
CA ARG A 46 1.84 12.78 -12.08
C ARG A 46 1.24 11.50 -11.55
N LEU A 47 0.93 11.44 -10.25
CA LEU A 47 0.59 10.18 -9.58
C LEU A 47 -0.54 9.41 -10.29
N HIS A 48 -1.67 10.07 -10.56
CA HIS A 48 -2.84 9.38 -11.11
C HIS A 48 -2.64 8.92 -12.56
N GLU A 49 -1.93 9.72 -13.36
CA GLU A 49 -1.58 9.38 -14.74
C GLU A 49 -0.60 8.19 -14.76
N HIS A 50 0.43 8.23 -13.90
CA HIS A 50 1.40 7.16 -13.77
C HIS A 50 0.73 5.85 -13.31
N LEU A 51 -0.18 5.91 -12.33
CA LEU A 51 -0.89 4.72 -11.85
C LEU A 51 -1.84 4.16 -12.92
N GLY A 52 -2.59 4.99 -13.64
CA GLY A 52 -3.60 4.52 -14.60
C GLY A 52 -4.64 3.65 -13.89
N ASP A 53 -5.00 2.49 -14.46
CA ASP A 53 -5.94 1.53 -13.83
C ASP A 53 -5.27 0.50 -12.91
N SER A 54 -3.97 0.66 -12.65
CA SER A 54 -3.21 -0.23 -11.76
C SER A 54 -3.42 0.11 -10.28
N TRP A 55 -3.14 -0.86 -9.42
CA TRP A 55 -2.83 -0.59 -8.02
C TRP A 55 -1.50 0.16 -7.91
N GLY A 56 -1.31 0.91 -6.83
CA GLY A 56 -0.09 1.67 -6.56
C GLY A 56 0.48 1.40 -5.17
N ILE A 57 1.80 1.42 -5.06
CA ILE A 57 2.51 1.57 -3.79
C ILE A 57 3.37 2.82 -3.89
N LEU A 58 3.12 3.79 -3.02
CA LEU A 58 4.03 4.90 -2.76
C LEU A 58 4.71 4.65 -1.43
N PHE A 59 6.04 4.54 -1.41
CA PHE A 59 6.78 4.28 -0.18
C PHE A 59 7.96 5.24 -0.06
N SER A 60 8.13 5.83 1.13
CA SER A 60 9.20 6.79 1.38
C SER A 60 10.40 6.13 2.07
N HIS A 61 11.58 6.72 1.92
CA HIS A 61 12.76 6.41 2.73
C HIS A 61 13.46 7.71 3.17
N PRO A 62 14.06 7.74 4.37
CA PRO A 62 14.59 8.98 4.94
C PRO A 62 15.63 9.70 4.10
N ARG A 63 16.56 8.94 3.52
CA ARG A 63 17.68 9.49 2.76
C ARG A 63 18.38 8.44 1.91
N ASP A 64 18.86 8.86 0.74
CA ASP A 64 19.78 8.13 -0.12
C ASP A 64 21.13 7.90 0.57
N TYR A 65 21.91 6.95 0.06
CA TYR A 65 23.23 6.57 0.61
C TYR A 65 23.22 6.20 2.11
N THR A 66 22.13 5.59 2.58
CA THR A 66 22.02 5.08 3.95
C THR A 66 21.78 3.57 3.99
N PRO A 67 22.30 2.85 5.00
CA PRO A 67 22.39 1.40 4.96
C PRO A 67 21.01 0.72 4.93
N VAL A 68 20.12 1.05 5.86
CA VAL A 68 18.78 0.42 5.92
C VAL A 68 17.99 0.72 4.65
N CYS A 69 18.02 1.96 4.14
CA CYS A 69 17.33 2.32 2.90
C CYS A 69 17.86 1.53 1.71
N THR A 70 19.18 1.29 1.65
CA THR A 70 19.81 0.52 0.56
C THR A 70 19.32 -0.92 0.58
N THR A 71 19.26 -1.54 1.77
CA THR A 71 18.72 -2.91 1.91
C THR A 71 17.23 -3.00 1.54
N GLU A 72 16.44 -1.98 1.87
CA GLU A 72 15.00 -1.94 1.58
C GLU A 72 14.74 -1.77 0.08
N LEU A 73 15.39 -0.82 -0.58
CA LEU A 73 15.21 -0.61 -2.01
C LEU A 73 15.82 -1.75 -2.84
N GLY A 74 16.88 -2.40 -2.34
CA GLY A 74 17.40 -3.65 -2.91
C GLY A 74 16.34 -4.75 -2.88
N ARG A 75 15.73 -5.01 -1.71
CA ARG A 75 14.64 -5.99 -1.59
C ARG A 75 13.42 -5.62 -2.45
N ALA A 76 13.06 -4.34 -2.49
CA ALA A 76 11.96 -3.83 -3.30
C ALA A 76 12.21 -4.06 -4.80
N ALA A 77 13.42 -3.78 -5.27
CA ALA A 77 13.81 -4.00 -6.67
C ALA A 77 13.74 -5.48 -7.03
N ALA A 78 14.31 -6.36 -6.21
CA ALA A 78 14.27 -7.81 -6.42
C ALA A 78 12.82 -8.38 -6.39
N ALA A 79 11.95 -7.80 -5.56
CA ALA A 79 10.54 -8.21 -5.46
C ALA A 79 9.63 -7.54 -6.50
N SER A 80 10.11 -6.54 -7.26
CA SER A 80 9.31 -5.76 -8.20
C SER A 80 8.50 -6.63 -9.19
N PRO A 81 9.04 -7.72 -9.77
CA PRO A 81 8.27 -8.60 -10.66
C PRO A 81 7.01 -9.20 -10.01
N GLU A 82 7.04 -9.49 -8.70
CA GLU A 82 5.88 -10.02 -7.96
C GLU A 82 4.77 -8.98 -7.80
N PHE A 83 5.13 -7.69 -7.67
CA PHE A 83 4.17 -6.58 -7.67
C PHE A 83 3.60 -6.34 -9.07
N THR A 84 4.44 -6.36 -10.11
CA THR A 84 3.99 -6.23 -11.50
C THR A 84 2.99 -7.33 -11.88
N LYS A 85 3.25 -8.59 -11.48
CA LYS A 85 2.33 -9.73 -11.70
C LYS A 85 0.93 -9.50 -11.10
N ARG A 86 0.84 -8.66 -10.07
CA ARG A 86 -0.42 -8.28 -9.39
C ARG A 86 -1.02 -6.98 -9.93
N ASN A 87 -0.51 -6.45 -11.05
CA ASN A 87 -0.90 -5.14 -11.57
C ASN A 87 -0.71 -4.02 -10.54
N VAL A 88 0.44 -4.03 -9.85
CA VAL A 88 0.83 -3.01 -8.88
C VAL A 88 2.05 -2.24 -9.41
N LYS A 89 1.95 -0.92 -9.48
CA LYS A 89 3.06 -0.03 -9.79
C LYS A 89 3.69 0.48 -8.49
N MET A 90 5.02 0.39 -8.41
CA MET A 90 5.79 0.85 -7.27
C MET A 90 6.37 2.24 -7.55
N ILE A 91 6.44 3.08 -6.53
CA ILE A 91 7.03 4.42 -6.57
C ILE A 91 7.74 4.66 -5.23
N ALA A 92 9.03 4.97 -5.27
CA ALA A 92 9.79 5.38 -4.09
C ALA A 92 9.81 6.91 -3.95
N LEU A 93 10.11 7.42 -2.75
CA LEU A 93 10.22 8.86 -2.49
C LEU A 93 11.25 9.14 -1.39
N SER A 94 12.16 10.08 -1.63
CA SER A 94 12.96 10.72 -0.56
C SER A 94 13.09 12.21 -0.80
N ILE A 95 13.78 12.89 0.11
CA ILE A 95 14.02 14.33 0.04
C ILE A 95 15.30 14.70 -0.72
N ASP A 96 16.01 13.71 -1.25
CA ASP A 96 17.26 13.94 -2.00
C ASP A 96 16.94 14.38 -3.45
N SER A 97 17.99 14.64 -4.24
CA SER A 97 17.86 15.11 -5.63
C SER A 97 17.68 13.95 -6.63
N VAL A 98 17.19 14.24 -7.84
CA VAL A 98 17.10 13.23 -8.92
C VAL A 98 18.50 12.70 -9.29
N GLU A 99 19.51 13.58 -9.26
CA GLU A 99 20.90 13.22 -9.50
C GLU A 99 21.41 12.22 -8.45
N ASP A 100 21.11 12.45 -7.17
CA ASP A 100 21.45 11.54 -6.09
C ASP A 100 20.75 10.19 -6.27
N HIS A 101 19.46 10.18 -6.63
CA HIS A 101 18.70 8.95 -6.88
C HIS A 101 19.34 8.11 -8.00
N HIS A 102 19.79 8.73 -9.09
CA HIS A 102 20.46 8.03 -10.18
C HIS A 102 21.82 7.47 -9.78
N GLY A 103 22.59 8.21 -8.96
CA GLY A 103 23.85 7.73 -8.41
C GLY A 103 23.64 6.53 -7.49
N TRP A 104 22.77 6.70 -6.49
CA TRP A 104 22.51 5.71 -5.46
C TRP A 104 21.80 4.45 -5.97
N SER A 105 20.98 4.56 -7.03
CA SER A 105 20.40 3.39 -7.70
C SER A 105 21.46 2.38 -8.15
N LYS A 106 22.67 2.83 -8.50
CA LYS A 106 23.78 1.95 -8.87
C LYS A 106 24.28 1.14 -7.67
N ASP A 107 24.39 1.76 -6.50
CA ASP A 107 24.79 1.08 -5.26
C ASP A 107 23.73 0.05 -4.84
N ILE A 108 22.44 0.37 -5.00
CA ILE A 108 21.36 -0.56 -4.69
C ILE A 108 21.40 -1.79 -5.60
N LEU A 109 21.62 -1.58 -6.90
CA LEU A 109 21.77 -2.69 -7.85
C LEU A 109 23.02 -3.52 -7.57
N ALA A 110 24.14 -2.87 -7.23
CA ALA A 110 25.36 -3.55 -6.80
C ALA A 110 25.16 -4.38 -5.52
N TYR A 111 24.39 -3.87 -4.54
CA TYR A 111 24.04 -4.61 -3.33
C TYR A 111 23.28 -5.91 -3.61
N ASN A 112 22.37 -5.90 -4.60
CA ASN A 112 21.64 -7.11 -5.00
C ASN A 112 22.52 -8.12 -5.75
N ASN A 113 23.71 -7.71 -6.21
CA ASN A 113 24.65 -8.52 -7.00
C ASN A 113 23.96 -9.22 -8.19
N ASP A 114 22.99 -8.53 -8.80
CA ASP A 114 22.19 -9.05 -9.91
C ASP A 114 22.57 -8.32 -11.20
N GLU A 115 23.52 -8.90 -11.93
CA GLU A 115 24.03 -8.36 -13.20
C GLU A 115 22.96 -8.36 -14.32
N THR A 116 21.81 -9.01 -14.10
CA THR A 116 20.72 -9.06 -15.10
C THR A 116 19.83 -7.81 -15.07
N VAL A 117 19.93 -6.99 -14.02
CA VAL A 117 19.14 -5.77 -13.85
C VAL A 117 19.99 -4.56 -14.21
N SER A 118 19.90 -4.12 -15.47
CA SER A 118 20.59 -2.90 -15.94
C SER A 118 19.89 -1.60 -15.52
N THR A 119 18.62 -1.68 -15.13
CA THR A 119 17.76 -0.52 -14.92
C THR A 119 16.93 -0.70 -13.66
N PHE A 120 16.87 0.36 -12.84
CA PHE A 120 16.09 0.35 -11.61
C PHE A 120 14.58 0.25 -11.93
N PRO A 121 13.82 -0.69 -11.31
CA PRO A 121 12.53 -1.13 -11.86
C PRO A 121 11.34 -0.20 -11.58
N PHE A 122 11.52 0.83 -10.75
CA PHE A 122 10.47 1.79 -10.42
C PHE A 122 11.06 3.19 -10.21
N PRO A 123 10.28 4.26 -10.41
CA PRO A 123 10.75 5.63 -10.21
C PRO A 123 11.00 5.95 -8.74
N ILE A 124 11.96 6.85 -8.50
CA ILE A 124 12.18 7.51 -7.20
C ILE A 124 11.84 8.99 -7.37
N ILE A 125 10.87 9.48 -6.59
CA ILE A 125 10.47 10.89 -6.54
C ILE A 125 11.46 11.68 -5.69
N ALA A 126 11.88 12.83 -6.21
CA ALA A 126 12.68 13.82 -5.51
C ALA A 126 11.77 14.88 -4.87
N ASP A 127 11.64 14.84 -3.55
CA ASP A 127 10.88 15.81 -2.76
C ASP A 127 11.82 16.75 -1.99
N SER A 128 12.74 17.40 -2.70
CA SER A 128 13.78 18.24 -2.09
C SER A 128 13.23 19.44 -1.31
N LYS A 129 12.00 19.86 -1.61
CA LYS A 129 11.29 20.93 -0.88
C LYS A 129 10.46 20.41 0.29
N ARG A 130 10.32 19.09 0.46
CA ARG A 130 9.52 18.40 1.49
C ARG A 130 8.02 18.69 1.39
N GLU A 131 7.55 19.18 0.26
CA GLU A 131 6.14 19.58 0.08
C GLU A 131 5.25 18.34 0.15
N LEU A 132 5.63 17.27 -0.53
CA LEU A 132 4.90 16.00 -0.49
C LEU A 132 5.03 15.32 0.87
N ALA A 133 6.23 15.35 1.46
CA ALA A 133 6.46 14.76 2.77
C ALA A 133 5.61 15.44 3.86
N VAL A 134 5.42 16.76 3.79
CA VAL A 134 4.52 17.50 4.67
C VAL A 134 3.06 17.17 4.35
N GLU A 135 2.65 17.25 3.09
CA GLU A 135 1.26 17.02 2.66
C GLU A 135 0.79 15.62 3.03
N LEU A 136 1.64 14.62 2.81
CA LEU A 136 1.33 13.20 3.02
C LEU A 136 1.59 12.75 4.47
N GLY A 137 2.02 13.65 5.35
CA GLY A 137 2.31 13.36 6.75
C GLY A 137 3.42 12.32 6.93
N MET A 138 4.44 12.38 6.08
CA MET A 138 5.55 11.44 6.04
C MET A 138 6.77 11.88 6.85
N LEU A 139 6.83 13.07 7.44
CA LEU A 139 8.05 13.53 8.12
C LEU A 139 8.28 12.83 9.47
N ASP A 140 9.50 12.33 9.68
CA ASP A 140 9.97 11.78 10.95
C ASP A 140 10.48 12.95 11.84
N PRO A 141 9.90 13.18 13.03
CA PRO A 141 10.29 14.29 13.89
C PRO A 141 11.69 14.14 14.50
N ASP A 142 12.19 12.90 14.59
CA ASP A 142 13.46 12.56 15.24
C ASP A 142 14.61 12.43 14.22
N ALA A 143 14.31 12.04 12.97
CA ALA A 143 15.29 11.99 11.90
C ALA A 143 15.44 13.37 11.23
N LYS A 144 16.65 13.93 11.30
CA LYS A 144 16.97 15.26 10.75
C LYS A 144 18.18 15.22 9.84
N ASP A 145 18.21 16.10 8.85
CA ASP A 145 19.40 16.36 8.05
C ASP A 145 20.43 17.21 8.84
N GLN A 146 21.55 17.53 8.18
CA GLN A 146 22.62 18.34 8.76
C GLN A 146 22.18 19.77 9.12
N ALA A 147 21.16 20.29 8.45
CA ALA A 147 20.56 21.60 8.72
C ALA A 147 19.49 21.53 9.84
N GLY A 148 19.27 20.34 10.45
CA GLY A 148 18.29 20.13 11.49
C GLY A 148 16.85 20.02 10.99
N MET A 149 16.65 19.89 9.68
CA MET A 149 15.35 19.77 9.05
C MET A 149 14.88 18.31 9.03
N PRO A 150 13.59 18.02 9.28
CA PRO A 150 13.06 16.66 9.28
C PRO A 150 13.28 15.92 7.95
N LEU A 151 13.59 14.63 8.07
CA LEU A 151 13.60 13.65 6.98
C LEU A 151 12.24 12.97 6.89
N THR A 152 11.98 12.21 5.82
CA THR A 152 10.81 11.32 5.77
C THR A 152 11.01 10.11 6.69
N ALA A 153 9.93 9.63 7.28
CA ALA A 153 9.81 8.33 7.89
C ALA A 153 9.72 7.25 6.80
N ARG A 154 9.66 5.97 7.21
CA ARG A 154 9.48 4.82 6.32
C ARG A 154 7.99 4.56 6.13
N CYS A 155 7.31 5.43 5.39
CA CYS A 155 5.89 5.29 5.08
C CYS A 155 5.68 4.33 3.91
N VAL A 156 4.52 3.65 3.92
CA VAL A 156 4.00 2.90 2.78
C VAL A 156 2.54 3.27 2.62
N PHE A 157 2.12 3.61 1.40
CA PHE A 157 0.73 3.87 1.04
C PHE A 157 0.34 2.94 -0.10
N VAL A 158 -0.69 2.12 0.12
CA VAL A 158 -1.28 1.26 -0.90
C VAL A 158 -2.51 1.94 -1.47
N ILE A 159 -2.51 2.20 -2.77
CA ILE A 159 -3.52 2.97 -3.49
C ILE A 159 -4.26 2.04 -4.45
N GLY A 160 -5.59 2.03 -4.38
CA GLY A 160 -6.41 1.23 -5.29
C GLY A 160 -6.55 1.88 -6.68
N PRO A 161 -7.03 1.13 -7.69
CA PRO A 161 -7.34 1.67 -9.03
C PRO A 161 -8.32 2.85 -9.00
N ASP A 162 -9.21 2.87 -8.00
CA ASP A 162 -10.15 3.96 -7.71
C ASP A 162 -9.50 5.21 -7.10
N LYS A 163 -8.16 5.26 -7.08
CA LYS A 163 -7.37 6.35 -6.48
C LYS A 163 -7.78 6.59 -5.03
N LYS A 164 -8.04 5.53 -4.27
CA LYS A 164 -8.27 5.65 -2.82
C LYS A 164 -7.18 4.93 -2.07
N LEU A 165 -6.77 5.54 -0.96
CA LEU A 165 -5.88 4.88 -0.01
C LEU A 165 -6.59 3.66 0.58
N LYS A 166 -5.94 2.49 0.52
CA LYS A 166 -6.47 1.21 1.02
C LYS A 166 -5.79 0.76 2.29
N LEU A 167 -4.50 1.05 2.43
CA LEU A 167 -3.69 0.70 3.58
C LEU A 167 -2.52 1.68 3.69
N SER A 168 -2.12 1.99 4.91
CA SER A 168 -0.88 2.70 5.19
C SER A 168 -0.08 2.04 6.32
N LEU A 169 1.24 2.08 6.20
CA LEU A 169 2.18 1.67 7.24
C LEU A 169 3.11 2.85 7.54
N LEU A 170 3.45 3.02 8.82
CA LEU A 170 4.40 4.01 9.27
C LEU A 170 5.45 3.32 10.14
N TYR A 171 6.68 3.24 9.62
CA TYR A 171 7.84 2.74 10.35
C TYR A 171 8.79 3.91 10.63
N PRO A 172 9.46 3.95 11.80
CA PRO A 172 10.48 4.95 12.07
C PRO A 172 11.73 4.70 11.21
N ALA A 173 12.60 5.69 11.06
CA ALA A 173 13.86 5.54 10.35
C ALA A 173 14.73 4.37 10.87
N THR A 174 14.60 3.99 12.13
CA THR A 174 15.39 2.92 12.78
C THR A 174 14.96 1.50 12.43
N THR A 175 13.77 1.30 11.85
CA THR A 175 13.18 -0.04 11.68
C THR A 175 12.91 -0.33 10.20
N GLY A 176 13.72 -1.18 9.59
CA GLY A 176 13.50 -1.64 8.21
C GLY A 176 12.17 -2.39 8.05
N ARG A 177 11.51 -2.19 6.90
CA ARG A 177 10.21 -2.75 6.57
C ARG A 177 10.32 -4.19 6.08
N ASN A 178 9.24 -4.94 6.31
CA ASN A 178 9.06 -6.26 5.75
C ASN A 178 8.28 -6.19 4.42
N PHE A 179 8.96 -6.38 3.29
CA PHE A 179 8.33 -6.37 1.96
C PHE A 179 7.48 -7.60 1.68
N ASP A 180 7.70 -8.73 2.37
CA ASP A 180 6.83 -9.91 2.26
C ASP A 180 5.46 -9.61 2.86
N GLU A 181 5.42 -8.84 3.96
CA GLU A 181 4.16 -8.36 4.53
C GLU A 181 3.43 -7.40 3.59
N ILE A 182 4.17 -6.49 2.94
CA ILE A 182 3.60 -5.57 1.95
C ILE A 182 2.97 -6.36 0.79
N LEU A 183 3.65 -7.41 0.30
CA LEU A 183 3.10 -8.29 -0.74
C LEU A 183 1.87 -9.06 -0.24
N ARG A 184 1.92 -9.60 0.97
CA ARG A 184 0.81 -10.36 1.59
C ARG A 184 -0.45 -9.50 1.77
N VAL A 185 -0.31 -8.25 2.20
CA VAL A 185 -1.47 -7.35 2.33
C VAL A 185 -2.04 -6.93 0.99
N ILE A 186 -1.23 -6.87 -0.08
CA ILE A 186 -1.75 -6.66 -1.44
C ILE A 186 -2.60 -7.84 -1.89
N ASP A 187 -2.12 -9.07 -1.68
CA ASP A 187 -2.89 -10.28 -1.98
C ASP A 187 -4.23 -10.28 -1.22
N SER A 188 -4.20 -9.88 0.04
CA SER A 188 -5.41 -9.69 0.85
C SER A 188 -6.34 -8.60 0.28
N LEU A 189 -5.83 -7.40 0.04
CA LEU A 189 -6.61 -6.26 -0.42
C LEU A 189 -7.28 -6.56 -1.76
N GLN A 190 -6.54 -7.13 -2.71
CA GLN A 190 -7.09 -7.54 -4.00
C GLN A 190 -8.15 -8.64 -3.84
N LEU A 191 -7.88 -9.68 -3.04
CA LEU A 191 -8.86 -10.73 -2.78
C LEU A 191 -10.17 -10.16 -2.23
N THR A 192 -10.10 -9.31 -1.20
CA THR A 192 -11.28 -8.72 -0.55
C THR A 192 -11.99 -7.67 -1.40
N ALA A 193 -11.31 -7.07 -2.39
CA ALA A 193 -11.92 -6.16 -3.34
C ALA A 193 -12.82 -6.89 -4.36
N TYR A 194 -12.43 -8.10 -4.77
CA TYR A 194 -13.12 -8.87 -5.82
C TYR A 194 -13.95 -10.05 -5.29
N ARG A 195 -13.84 -10.37 -4.00
CA ARG A 195 -14.56 -11.46 -3.34
C ARG A 195 -15.08 -10.96 -1.99
N ARG A 196 -16.32 -11.31 -1.65
CA ARG A 196 -16.97 -10.93 -0.39
C ARG A 196 -16.46 -11.75 0.80
N VAL A 197 -15.15 -11.71 1.05
CA VAL A 197 -14.45 -12.41 2.13
C VAL A 197 -13.58 -11.44 2.93
N ALA A 198 -13.10 -11.86 4.10
CA ALA A 198 -12.07 -11.17 4.86
C ALA A 198 -10.93 -12.14 5.20
N THR A 199 -9.69 -11.66 5.25
CA THR A 199 -8.54 -12.50 5.61
C THR A 199 -8.35 -12.51 7.14
N PRO A 200 -8.14 -13.67 7.77
CA PRO A 200 -7.87 -13.74 9.22
C PRO A 200 -6.46 -13.27 9.57
N VAL A 201 -6.18 -13.22 10.87
CA VAL A 201 -4.83 -12.98 11.40
C VAL A 201 -3.83 -13.98 10.80
N ASP A 202 -2.62 -13.50 10.49
CA ASP A 202 -1.51 -14.27 9.92
C ASP A 202 -1.82 -15.03 8.60
N TRP A 203 -2.92 -14.67 7.93
CA TRP A 203 -3.34 -15.30 6.68
C TRP A 203 -2.28 -15.23 5.60
N LYS A 204 -2.05 -16.34 4.90
CA LYS A 204 -1.23 -16.42 3.68
C LYS A 204 -2.11 -16.80 2.47
N PRO A 205 -1.71 -16.42 1.25
CA PRO A 205 -2.40 -16.87 0.04
C PRO A 205 -2.55 -18.40 0.00
N GLY A 206 -3.79 -18.86 -0.17
CA GLY A 206 -4.19 -20.28 -0.13
C GLY A 206 -4.88 -20.69 1.17
N ASP A 207 -4.68 -19.96 2.27
CA ASP A 207 -5.32 -20.26 3.55
C ASP A 207 -6.84 -19.98 3.51
N ARG A 208 -7.55 -20.57 4.48
CA ARG A 208 -8.98 -20.28 4.67
C ARG A 208 -9.19 -18.80 4.99
N VAL A 209 -10.31 -18.28 4.51
CA VAL A 209 -10.75 -16.91 4.74
C VAL A 209 -12.05 -16.88 5.52
N MET A 210 -12.40 -15.70 6.03
CA MET A 210 -13.59 -15.47 6.84
C MET A 210 -14.76 -15.04 5.96
N VAL A 211 -15.95 -15.57 6.25
CA VAL A 211 -17.20 -15.09 5.68
C VAL A 211 -17.66 -13.86 6.48
N PRO A 212 -17.83 -12.67 5.86
CA PRO A 212 -18.23 -11.45 6.56
C PRO A 212 -19.53 -11.65 7.33
N PRO A 213 -19.65 -11.10 8.56
CA PRO A 213 -20.82 -11.33 9.41
C PRO A 213 -22.12 -10.75 8.83
N SER A 214 -22.01 -9.80 7.88
CA SER A 214 -23.14 -9.22 7.16
C SER A 214 -23.82 -10.14 6.15
N ILE A 215 -23.20 -11.26 5.78
CA ILE A 215 -23.76 -12.23 4.81
C ILE A 215 -24.62 -13.25 5.56
N PRO A 216 -25.94 -13.37 5.31
CA PRO A 216 -26.79 -14.40 5.91
C PRO A 216 -26.33 -15.84 5.58
N GLU A 217 -26.74 -16.83 6.39
CA GLU A 217 -26.31 -18.22 6.21
C GLU A 217 -26.73 -18.80 4.84
N GLU A 218 -27.95 -18.51 4.40
CA GLU A 218 -28.47 -18.98 3.12
C GLU A 218 -27.71 -18.39 1.92
N GLU A 219 -27.37 -17.10 1.99
CA GLU A 219 -26.57 -16.43 0.96
C GLU A 219 -25.11 -16.93 0.95
N ALA A 220 -24.55 -17.24 2.12
CA ALA A 220 -23.18 -17.75 2.21
C ALA A 220 -23.02 -19.10 1.48
N ARG A 221 -24.04 -19.96 1.50
CA ARG A 221 -23.99 -21.27 0.82
C ARG A 221 -23.92 -21.13 -0.70
N SER A 222 -24.59 -20.13 -1.28
CA SER A 222 -24.53 -19.87 -2.73
C SER A 222 -23.23 -19.16 -3.13
N LEU A 223 -22.76 -18.20 -2.33
CA LEU A 223 -21.53 -17.47 -2.61
C LEU A 223 -20.26 -18.31 -2.43
N PHE A 224 -20.29 -19.32 -1.56
CA PHE A 224 -19.12 -20.14 -1.20
C PHE A 224 -19.39 -21.64 -1.42
N PRO A 225 -19.48 -22.11 -2.69
CA PRO A 225 -19.80 -23.49 -3.01
C PRO A 225 -18.73 -24.50 -2.56
N ALA A 226 -17.51 -24.04 -2.26
CA ALA A 226 -16.46 -24.85 -1.66
C ALA A 226 -16.71 -25.21 -0.18
N GLY A 227 -17.78 -24.68 0.40
CA GLY A 227 -18.23 -24.98 1.76
C GLY A 227 -17.95 -23.87 2.76
N VAL A 228 -18.88 -23.69 3.69
CA VAL A 228 -18.76 -22.77 4.83
C VAL A 228 -18.73 -23.59 6.11
N TYR A 229 -17.71 -23.37 6.93
CA TYR A 229 -17.56 -23.98 8.25
C TYR A 229 -17.79 -22.93 9.34
N THR A 230 -18.81 -23.14 10.16
CA THR A 230 -19.08 -22.30 11.35
C THR A 230 -18.45 -22.96 12.57
N LYS A 231 -17.57 -22.24 13.26
CA LYS A 231 -17.03 -22.69 14.56
C LYS A 231 -18.01 -22.32 15.67
N GLU A 232 -18.44 -23.33 16.42
CA GLU A 232 -19.26 -23.14 17.61
C GLU A 232 -18.47 -22.41 18.71
N LEU A 233 -19.14 -21.48 19.38
CA LEU A 233 -18.56 -20.61 20.39
C LEU A 233 -19.46 -20.55 21.63
N PRO A 234 -18.90 -20.28 22.84
CA PRO A 234 -19.68 -20.20 24.08
C PRO A 234 -20.84 -19.19 24.05
N SER A 235 -20.78 -18.17 23.19
CA SER A 235 -21.84 -17.16 23.06
C SER A 235 -23.05 -17.62 22.26
N GLY A 236 -22.99 -18.79 21.59
CA GLY A 236 -24.01 -19.27 20.66
C GLY A 236 -24.11 -18.46 19.35
N LYS A 237 -23.28 -17.43 19.16
CA LYS A 237 -23.30 -16.59 17.94
C LYS A 237 -22.51 -17.23 16.80
N LYS A 238 -23.13 -17.33 15.63
CA LYS A 238 -22.55 -17.96 14.41
C LYS A 238 -21.71 -17.02 13.53
N TYR A 239 -20.93 -16.12 14.11
CA TYR A 239 -20.14 -15.16 13.33
C TYR A 239 -18.80 -15.72 12.85
N LEU A 240 -18.25 -16.74 13.54
CA LEU A 240 -16.93 -17.29 13.26
C LEU A 240 -17.00 -18.34 12.15
N ARG A 241 -17.18 -17.85 10.92
CA ARG A 241 -17.40 -18.64 9.71
C ARG A 241 -16.18 -18.59 8.79
N TYR A 242 -15.72 -19.77 8.37
CA TYR A 242 -14.60 -19.96 7.46
C TYR A 242 -15.08 -20.50 6.13
N THR A 243 -14.39 -20.16 5.05
CA THR A 243 -14.51 -20.81 3.74
C THR A 243 -13.11 -20.98 3.16
N PRO A 244 -12.84 -22.03 2.34
CA PRO A 244 -11.66 -22.05 1.50
C PRO A 244 -11.56 -20.76 0.68
N GLN A 245 -10.34 -20.29 0.40
CA GLN A 245 -10.13 -19.09 -0.41
C GLN A 245 -10.80 -19.25 -1.79
N PRO A 246 -11.72 -18.34 -2.19
CA PRO A 246 -12.30 -18.36 -3.52
C PRO A 246 -11.23 -18.12 -4.59
N ARG A 247 -11.33 -18.83 -5.72
CA ARG A 247 -10.41 -18.61 -6.85
C ARG A 247 -10.53 -17.17 -7.37
N THR A 248 -9.38 -16.51 -7.52
CA THR A 248 -9.25 -15.27 -8.28
C THR A 248 -9.08 -15.64 -9.74
N ASN A 249 -10.15 -15.53 -10.54
CA ASN A 249 -10.00 -15.69 -11.99
C ASN A 249 -9.27 -14.44 -12.49
N HIS A 250 -7.95 -14.49 -12.64
CA HIS A 250 -7.12 -13.41 -13.21
C HIS A 250 -7.34 -13.22 -14.73
N LYS A 251 -8.47 -13.64 -15.29
CA LYS A 251 -8.84 -13.24 -16.65
C LYS A 251 -9.29 -11.78 -16.57
N HIS A 252 -8.37 -10.89 -16.93
CA HIS A 252 -8.61 -9.49 -17.23
C HIS A 252 -9.75 -9.39 -18.27
N ASN A 253 -10.99 -9.26 -17.80
CA ASN A 253 -12.10 -8.75 -18.61
C ASN A 253 -12.38 -7.34 -18.07
N SER A 254 -12.00 -6.35 -18.86
CA SER A 254 -12.08 -4.91 -18.61
C SER A 254 -13.50 -4.35 -18.46
N GLU A 255 -14.54 -5.18 -18.30
CA GLU A 255 -15.93 -4.68 -18.36
C GLU A 255 -16.89 -5.19 -17.28
N ASP A 256 -16.64 -6.32 -16.59
CA ASP A 256 -17.76 -7.01 -15.92
C ASP A 256 -17.84 -6.93 -14.38
N GLN A 257 -16.97 -6.18 -13.69
CA GLN A 257 -17.07 -6.00 -12.23
C GLN A 257 -16.72 -4.59 -11.78
N ARG A 258 -17.46 -3.58 -12.25
CA ARG A 258 -17.46 -2.25 -11.62
C ARG A 258 -18.42 -2.27 -10.42
N PRO A 259 -17.99 -1.93 -9.20
CA PRO A 259 -18.92 -1.76 -8.09
C PRO A 259 -19.59 -0.37 -8.21
N GLY A 260 -20.92 -0.36 -8.35
CA GLY A 260 -21.74 0.84 -8.23
C GLY A 260 -22.25 1.43 -9.54
N ARG A 261 -23.37 0.90 -10.04
CA ARG A 261 -24.37 1.71 -10.75
C ARG A 261 -25.73 1.34 -10.19
N ASP A 262 -26.33 2.28 -9.49
CA ASP A 262 -27.70 2.20 -8.99
C ASP A 262 -28.63 1.95 -10.19
N GLN A 263 -29.40 0.86 -10.16
CA GLN A 263 -30.43 0.58 -11.16
C GLN A 263 -31.70 1.35 -10.81
N THR A 264 -31.65 2.67 -10.87
CA THR A 264 -32.84 3.52 -10.74
C THR A 264 -32.67 4.79 -11.58
N THR A 265 -33.07 4.70 -12.84
CA THR A 265 -33.60 5.81 -13.68
C THR A 265 -34.09 5.14 -14.97
N GLU A 266 -35.35 4.74 -14.98
CA GLU A 266 -36.48 5.49 -15.54
C GLU A 266 -36.50 5.47 -17.08
N THR A 267 -37.36 4.58 -17.56
CA THR A 267 -38.17 4.64 -18.76
C THR A 267 -38.37 6.06 -19.30
N ILE A 268 -37.90 6.32 -20.53
CA ILE A 268 -38.47 7.38 -21.36
C ILE A 268 -38.91 6.75 -22.68
N GLU A 269 -40.18 7.03 -22.99
CA GLU A 269 -41.01 6.59 -24.09
C GLU A 269 -40.40 6.79 -25.48
N LEU A 270 -40.61 5.79 -26.34
CA LEU A 270 -40.72 5.93 -27.78
C LEU A 270 -42.22 6.02 -28.12
N ALA A 271 -42.70 7.17 -28.58
CA ALA A 271 -43.78 7.28 -29.57
C ALA A 271 -43.95 8.75 -30.05
N LEU A 272 -43.86 8.90 -31.38
CA LEU A 272 -44.12 10.07 -32.24
C LEU A 272 -42.97 11.08 -32.41
#